data_AF-A0A7H4N3Z7-F1
#
_entry.id   AF-A0A7H4N3Z7-F1
#
_cell.length_a   1.000
_cell.length_b   1.000
_cell.length_c   1.000
_cell.angle_alpha   90.00
_cell.angle_beta   90.00
_cell.angle_gamma   90.00
#
_symmetry.space_group_name_H-M   'P 1'
#
loop_
_entity.id
_entity.type
_entity.pdbx_description
1 polymer ?
#
loop_
_entity_poly.entity_id
_entity_poly.type
_entity_poly.pdbx_seq_one_letter_code
_entity_poly.pdbx_strand_id
1 'polypeptide(L)'
;MAKSPFNGKQLLTASYVPQVLAEMAIAGLYDGSGKWLYTVGIPAKSGVGGGMVAVVPGQYAIAVYSPPLDAAGNSVRAQQTIEYVANATRANLFLAK
;
A
#
# COMPACT_ATOMS: atom_id res chain seq x y z
N MET A 1 14.35 3.36 -0.94
CA MET A 1 14.87 4.53 -1.67
C MET A 1 13.94 5.71 -1.40
N ALA A 2 14.40 6.71 -0.66
CA ALA A 2 13.61 7.90 -0.28
C ALA A 2 13.73 9.05 -1.30
N LYS A 3 13.91 8.69 -2.57
CA LYS A 3 14.13 9.63 -3.68
C LYS A 3 12.93 9.59 -4.61
N SER A 4 12.60 10.75 -5.18
CA SER A 4 11.62 10.85 -6.25
C SER A 4 12.06 10.03 -7.47
N PRO A 5 11.21 9.14 -8.03
CA PRO A 5 11.56 8.39 -9.23
C PRO A 5 11.61 9.27 -10.49
N PHE A 6 11.03 10.47 -10.45
CA PHE A 6 10.93 11.37 -11.61
C PHE A 6 12.16 12.23 -11.84
N ASN A 7 12.87 12.58 -10.75
CA ASN A 7 13.98 13.54 -10.81
C ASN A 7 15.11 13.24 -9.81
N GLY A 8 15.06 12.12 -9.08
CA GLY A 8 16.11 11.71 -8.15
C GLY A 8 16.23 12.55 -6.87
N LYS A 9 15.39 13.58 -6.69
CA LYS A 9 15.41 14.44 -5.50
C LYS A 9 15.17 13.62 -4.24
N GLN A 10 16.02 13.80 -3.22
CA GLN A 10 15.80 13.22 -1.89
C GLN A 10 14.56 13.86 -1.26
N LEU A 11 13.55 13.05 -0.93
CA LEU A 11 12.29 13.50 -0.33
C LEU A 11 12.24 13.27 1.18
N LEU A 12 12.85 12.19 1.67
CA LEU A 12 12.90 11.81 3.08
C LEU A 12 14.29 11.31 3.45
N THR A 13 14.64 11.27 4.73
CA THR A 13 15.83 10.52 5.17
C THR A 13 15.62 9.03 4.90
N ALA A 14 16.61 8.35 4.29
CA ALA A 14 16.44 6.97 3.83
C ALA A 14 16.11 5.98 4.96
N SER A 15 16.60 6.24 6.17
CA SER A 15 16.33 5.43 7.37
C SER A 15 14.87 5.44 7.81
N TYR A 16 14.08 6.46 7.44
CA TYR A 16 12.66 6.55 7.81
C TYR A 16 11.75 5.70 6.91
N VAL A 17 12.21 5.30 5.71
CA VAL A 17 11.37 4.57 4.76
C VAL A 17 10.89 3.22 5.33
N PRO A 18 11.75 2.36 5.91
CA PRO A 18 11.28 1.11 6.49
C PRO A 18 10.28 1.32 7.64
N GLN A 19 10.44 2.37 8.44
CA GLN A 19 9.54 2.70 9.56
C GLN A 19 8.16 3.12 9.05
N VAL A 20 8.11 4.01 8.06
CA VAL A 20 6.84 4.42 7.43
C VAL A 20 6.14 3.24 6.78
N LEU A 21 6.88 2.38 6.07
CA LEU A 21 6.31 1.18 5.44
C LEU A 21 5.82 0.16 6.47
N ALA A 22 6.48 0.04 7.62
CA ALA A 22 6.01 -0.81 8.72
C ALA A 22 4.67 -0.29 9.28
N GLU A 23 4.55 1.01 9.55
CA GLU A 23 3.30 1.63 10.01
C GLU A 23 2.17 1.46 8.98
N MET A 24 2.45 1.68 7.70
CA MET A 24 1.51 1.40 6.62
C MET A 24 1.06 -0.07 6.60
N ALA A 25 1.97 -1.01 6.89
CA ALA A 25 1.64 -2.43 6.90
C ALA A 25 0.69 -2.81 8.06
N ILE A 26 0.87 -2.25 9.26
CA ILE A 26 0.13 -2.66 10.45
C ILE A 26 -1.09 -1.79 10.75
N ALA A 27 -1.12 -0.53 10.30
CA ALA A 27 -2.15 0.46 10.65
C ALA A 27 -2.73 1.21 9.42
N GLY A 28 -2.48 0.70 8.22
CA GLY A 28 -2.80 1.39 6.97
C GLY A 28 -4.30 1.55 6.64
N LEU A 29 -5.11 0.55 7.01
CA LEU A 29 -6.49 0.35 6.54
C LEU A 29 -7.48 0.28 7.72
N TYR A 30 -7.22 0.99 8.81
CA TYR A 30 -8.03 0.93 10.03
C TYR A 30 -8.13 -0.53 10.52
N ASP A 31 -9.33 -0.98 10.89
CA ASP A 31 -9.62 -2.35 11.32
C ASP A 31 -9.35 -3.40 10.23
N GLY A 32 -9.18 -2.98 8.96
CA GLY A 32 -8.84 -3.85 7.83
C GLY A 32 -7.36 -4.21 7.71
N SER A 33 -6.46 -3.56 8.47
CA SER A 33 -5.00 -3.66 8.27
C SER A 33 -4.47 -5.08 8.43
N GLY A 34 -4.90 -5.81 9.47
CA GLY A 34 -4.47 -7.19 9.70
C GLY A 34 -4.90 -8.14 8.58
N LYS A 35 -6.17 -8.05 8.14
CA LYS A 35 -6.69 -8.86 7.02
C LYS A 35 -5.96 -8.54 5.72
N TRP A 36 -5.70 -7.26 5.45
CA TRP A 36 -4.98 -6.82 4.25
C TRP A 36 -3.56 -7.37 4.21
N LEU A 37 -2.82 -7.24 5.32
CA LEU A 37 -1.46 -7.75 5.39
C LEU A 37 -1.42 -9.28 5.26
N TYR A 38 -2.42 -9.99 5.80
CA TYR A 38 -2.55 -11.45 5.66
C TYR A 38 -2.84 -11.89 4.21
N THR A 39 -3.70 -11.17 3.50
CA THR A 39 -4.19 -11.57 2.16
C THR A 39 -3.35 -11.02 1.02
N VAL A 40 -3.05 -9.72 1.04
CA VAL A 40 -2.34 -9.02 -0.04
C VAL A 40 -0.84 -8.88 0.25
N GLY A 41 -0.46 -8.72 1.53
CA GLY A 41 0.93 -8.80 1.96
C GLY A 41 1.83 -7.64 1.54
N ILE A 42 1.26 -6.47 1.25
CA ILE A 42 2.03 -5.26 0.92
C ILE A 42 1.57 -4.05 1.76
N PRO A 43 2.47 -3.15 2.19
CA PRO A 43 2.13 -1.92 2.89
C PRO A 43 1.15 -1.06 2.09
N ALA A 44 0.10 -0.56 2.74
CA ALA A 44 -0.89 0.28 2.10
C ALA A 44 -1.45 1.36 3.04
N LYS A 45 -2.10 2.38 2.47
CA LYS A 45 -2.86 3.39 3.23
C LYS A 45 -4.15 3.71 2.49
N SER A 46 -5.24 3.69 3.24
CA SER A 46 -6.57 4.10 2.76
C SER A 46 -6.96 5.49 3.28
N GLY A 47 -7.90 6.15 2.60
CA GLY A 47 -8.52 7.38 3.05
C GLY A 47 -10.00 7.46 2.66
N VAL A 48 -10.82 8.05 3.54
CA VAL A 48 -12.29 8.16 3.39
C VAL A 48 -12.76 8.95 2.17
N GLY A 49 -11.85 9.69 1.51
CA GLY A 49 -12.12 10.27 0.18
C GLY A 49 -12.20 9.22 -0.94
N GLY A 50 -11.95 7.93 -0.65
CA GLY A 50 -11.94 6.83 -1.61
C GLY A 50 -10.57 6.56 -2.24
N GLY A 51 -9.53 7.26 -1.80
CA GLY A 51 -8.15 7.07 -2.26
C GLY A 51 -7.45 5.97 -1.47
N MET A 52 -6.65 5.16 -2.16
CA MET A 52 -5.80 4.15 -1.54
C MET A 52 -4.46 4.07 -2.27
N VAL A 53 -3.38 3.94 -1.50
CA VAL A 53 -2.02 3.73 -2.02
C VAL A 53 -1.43 2.46 -1.43
N ALA A 54 -0.68 1.71 -2.22
CA ALA A 54 0.11 0.57 -1.78
C ALA A 54 1.53 0.64 -2.34
N VAL A 55 2.50 0.13 -1.59
CA VAL A 55 3.92 0.22 -1.95
C VAL A 55 4.54 -1.17 -1.95
N VAL A 56 5.19 -1.52 -3.06
CA VAL A 56 6.06 -2.69 -3.17
C VAL A 56 7.50 -2.20 -3.06
N PRO A 57 8.15 -2.40 -1.90
CA PRO A 57 9.45 -1.80 -1.60
C PRO A 57 10.49 -2.12 -2.68
N GLY A 58 11.06 -1.06 -3.26
CA GLY A 58 12.10 -1.17 -4.28
C GLY A 58 11.62 -1.52 -5.69
N GLN A 59 10.31 -1.66 -5.92
CA GLN A 59 9.77 -2.01 -7.24
C GLN A 59 8.84 -0.91 -7.77
N TYR A 60 7.68 -0.70 -7.15
CA TYR A 60 6.67 0.27 -7.61
C TYR A 60 5.68 0.64 -6.50
N ALA A 61 4.80 1.60 -6.80
CA ALA A 61 3.65 1.93 -5.98
C ALA A 61 2.38 1.94 -6.84
N ILE A 62 1.24 1.64 -6.23
CA ILE A 62 -0.08 1.67 -6.87
C ILE A 62 -0.93 2.69 -6.12
N ALA A 63 -1.60 3.58 -6.85
CA ALA A 63 -2.59 4.49 -6.28
C ALA A 63 -3.91 4.33 -7.04
N VAL A 64 -5.01 4.16 -6.31
CA VAL A 64 -6.35 3.99 -6.87
C VAL A 64 -7.31 4.92 -6.16
N TYR A 65 -8.28 5.44 -6.90
CA TYR A 65 -9.35 6.27 -6.38
C TYR A 65 -10.70 5.67 -6.76
N SER A 66 -11.55 5.43 -5.77
CA SER A 66 -12.96 5.12 -5.98
C SER A 66 -13.78 5.45 -4.72
N PRO A 67 -14.76 6.38 -4.76
CA PRO A 67 -15.47 6.85 -3.58
C PRO A 67 -16.19 5.80 -2.71
N PRO A 68 -16.83 4.74 -3.25
CA PRO A 68 -17.58 3.80 -2.41
C PRO A 68 -16.71 3.06 -1.40
N LEU A 69 -17.09 3.15 -0.12
CA LEU A 69 -16.34 2.58 1.00
C LEU A 69 -17.05 1.34 1.58
N ASP A 70 -16.25 0.47 2.21
CA ASP A 70 -16.75 -0.59 3.09
C ASP A 70 -17.04 -0.05 4.51
N ALA A 71 -17.48 -0.94 5.41
CA ALA A 71 -17.81 -0.58 6.78
C ALA A 71 -16.60 -0.07 7.61
N ALA A 72 -15.37 -0.39 7.21
CA ALA A 72 -14.15 0.09 7.86
C ALA A 72 -13.66 1.42 7.27
N GLY A 73 -14.37 1.99 6.29
CA GLY A 73 -14.00 3.25 5.63
C GLY A 73 -12.96 3.09 4.51
N ASN A 74 -12.75 1.87 4.01
CA ASN A 74 -11.81 1.61 2.92
C ASN A 74 -12.52 1.51 1.57
N SER A 75 -11.94 2.08 0.51
CA SER A 75 -12.52 1.99 -0.82
C SER A 75 -12.61 0.54 -1.30
N VAL A 76 -13.82 0.07 -1.62
CA VAL A 76 -14.08 -1.32 -2.02
C VAL A 76 -13.34 -1.64 -3.31
N ARG A 77 -13.47 -0.78 -4.32
CA ARG A 77 -12.87 -1.00 -5.65
C ARG A 77 -11.37 -0.78 -5.63
N ALA A 78 -10.86 0.13 -4.80
CA ALA A 78 -9.42 0.34 -4.67
C ALA A 78 -8.71 -0.88 -4.07
N GLN A 79 -9.29 -1.47 -3.01
CA GLN A 79 -8.79 -2.72 -2.42
C GLN A 79 -8.70 -3.82 -3.49
N GLN A 80 -9.80 -4.08 -4.21
CA GLN A 80 -9.86 -5.10 -5.26
C GLN A 80 -8.84 -4.86 -6.38
N THR A 81 -8.69 -3.61 -6.81
CA THR A 81 -7.77 -3.25 -7.91
C THR A 81 -6.32 -3.46 -7.49
N ILE A 82 -5.96 -3.00 -6.29
CA ILE A 82 -4.59 -3.15 -5.77
C ILE A 82 -4.27 -4.64 -5.54
N GLU A 83 -5.21 -5.40 -4.98
CA GLU A 83 -5.06 -6.85 -4.78
C GLU A 83 -4.86 -7.58 -6.12
N TYR A 84 -5.65 -7.25 -7.14
CA TYR A 84 -5.50 -7.83 -8.48
C TYR A 84 -4.09 -7.59 -9.04
N VAL A 85 -3.59 -6.35 -8.99
CA VAL A 85 -2.25 -6.01 -9.48
C VAL A 85 -1.17 -6.70 -8.66
N ALA A 86 -1.30 -6.73 -7.32
CA ALA A 86 -0.35 -7.38 -6.42
C ALA A 86 -0.25 -8.89 -6.69
N ASN A 87 -1.38 -9.55 -6.96
CA ASN A 87 -1.41 -10.97 -7.32
C ASN A 87 -0.78 -11.22 -8.69
N ALA A 88 -1.15 -10.42 -9.70
CA ALA A 88 -0.60 -10.56 -11.06
C ALA A 88 0.92 -10.39 -11.13
N THR A 89 1.49 -9.63 -10.19
CA THR A 89 2.92 -9.30 -10.10
C THR A 89 3.65 -10.11 -9.02
N ARG A 90 2.95 -10.97 -8.28
CA ARG A 90 3.49 -11.74 -7.14
C ARG A 90 4.17 -10.84 -6.10
N ALA A 91 3.54 -9.72 -5.76
CA ALA A 91 4.11 -8.67 -4.94
C ALA A 91 4.11 -8.92 -3.43
N ASN A 92 3.37 -9.93 -2.95
CA ASN A 92 3.22 -10.21 -1.53
C ASN A 92 4.60 -10.49 -0.90
N LEU A 93 4.93 -9.70 0.14
CA LEU A 93 6.25 -9.71 0.79
C LEU A 93 6.60 -11.04 1.48
N PHE A 94 5.60 -11.87 1.75
CA PHE A 94 5.75 -13.15 2.45
C PHE A 94 5.80 -14.36 1.52
N LEU A 95 5.68 -14.16 0.19
CA LEU A 95 5.92 -15.23 -0.77
C LEU A 95 7.41 -15.57 -0.81
N ALA A 96 7.73 -16.86 -0.75
CA ALA A 96 9.07 -17.34 -1.05
C ALA A 96 9.42 -16.99 -2.51
N LYS A 97 10.63 -16.46 -2.71
CA LYS A 97 11.19 -16.16 -4.03
C LYS A 97 11.71 -17.42 -4.70
#